data_AF-A0A3M1DLM3-F1
#
_entry.id   AF-A0A3M1DLM3-F1
#
_cell.length_a   1.000
_cell.length_b   1.000
_cell.length_c   1.000
_cell.angle_alpha   90.00
_cell.angle_beta   90.00
_cell.angle_gamma   90.00
#
_symmetry.space_group_name_H-M   'P 1'
#
loop_
_entity.id
_entity.type
_entity.pdbx_description
1 polymer ?
#
loop_
_entity_poly.entity_id
_entity_poly.type
_entity_poly.pdbx_seq_one_letter_code
_entity_poly.pdbx_strand_id
1 'polypeptide(L)'
;MAAPFYPSFQALRLADVIFEEIARRVPGYAGRLGSAWYWHLAGGVVVRFWLDYTVTEERWDVICAEASSARVGIFNRADFPFAAYGTLLTSPPYIHDLQGAAEWANRLYFNMGHLIVEAAQWLQTLQAAAISPQINPPASFPYLSALEREIIRYVLEEMDGRFNLVRLRQVFNGRISSRRLQQLAREWESLGLLTPPPRRVTYALRALMEEEG
;
A
#
# COMPACT_ATOMS: atom_id res chain seq x y z
N MET A 1 18.27 -6.91 -15.63
CA MET A 1 17.93 -5.49 -15.84
C MET A 1 16.74 -5.45 -16.77
N ALA A 2 15.59 -4.96 -16.31
CA ALA A 2 14.42 -4.77 -17.17
C ALA A 2 14.74 -3.71 -18.24
N ALA A 3 14.21 -3.89 -19.45
CA ALA A 3 14.37 -2.92 -20.52
C ALA A 3 13.68 -1.60 -20.13
N PRO A 4 14.24 -0.42 -20.46
CA PRO A 4 13.60 0.85 -20.16
C PRO A 4 12.27 0.97 -20.90
N PHE A 5 11.19 1.21 -20.15
CA PHE A 5 9.88 1.51 -20.69
C PHE A 5 9.81 2.98 -21.13
N TYR A 6 9.46 3.20 -22.39
CA TYR A 6 9.24 4.53 -22.94
C TYR A 6 7.76 4.67 -23.33
N PRO A 7 6.97 5.44 -22.57
CA PRO A 7 5.57 5.66 -22.88
C PRO A 7 5.41 6.39 -24.22
N SER A 8 4.34 6.09 -24.95
CA SER A 8 4.02 6.84 -26.16
C SER A 8 3.61 8.28 -25.81
N PHE A 9 3.82 9.23 -26.73
CA PHE A 9 3.34 10.61 -26.54
C PHE A 9 1.82 10.68 -26.33
N GLN A 10 1.08 9.72 -26.89
CA GLN A 10 -0.36 9.59 -26.68
C GLN A 10 -0.67 9.20 -25.22
N ALA A 11 0.01 8.19 -24.69
CA ALA A 11 -0.13 7.77 -23.29
C ALA A 11 0.22 8.92 -22.33
N LEU A 12 1.29 9.68 -22.62
CA LEU A 12 1.66 10.85 -21.83
C LEU A 12 0.58 11.93 -21.84
N ARG A 13 0.00 12.27 -23.01
CA ARG A 13 -1.08 13.26 -23.09
C ARG A 13 -2.35 12.83 -22.37
N LEU A 14 -2.71 11.55 -22.46
CA LEU A 14 -3.87 11.02 -21.76
C LEU A 14 -3.64 11.04 -20.23
N ALA A 15 -2.45 10.63 -19.80
CA ALA A 15 -2.06 10.70 -18.40
C ALA A 15 -2.04 12.14 -17.88
N ASP A 16 -1.58 13.11 -18.67
CA ASP A 16 -1.64 14.55 -18.32
C ASP A 16 -3.09 14.97 -17.99
N VAL A 17 -4.08 14.59 -18.79
CA VAL A 17 -5.51 14.86 -18.51
C VAL A 17 -5.97 14.20 -17.20
N ILE A 18 -5.61 12.94 -16.98
CA ILE A 18 -5.97 12.21 -15.74
C ILE A 18 -5.40 12.91 -14.52
N PHE A 19 -4.11 13.25 -14.55
CA PHE A 19 -3.42 13.88 -13.43
C PHE A 19 -3.90 15.32 -13.18
N GLU A 20 -4.30 16.05 -14.22
CA GLU A 20 -4.99 17.33 -14.08
C GLU A 20 -6.34 17.18 -13.35
N GLU A 21 -7.14 16.16 -13.68
CA GLU A 21 -8.39 15.88 -12.97
C GLU A 21 -8.15 15.47 -11.50
N ILE A 22 -7.11 14.68 -11.23
CA ILE A 22 -6.71 14.34 -9.85
C ILE A 22 -6.25 15.60 -9.10
N ALA A 23 -5.48 16.48 -9.74
CA ALA A 23 -4.96 17.71 -9.15
C ALA A 23 -6.08 18.70 -8.75
N ARG A 24 -7.23 18.68 -9.45
CA ARG A 24 -8.41 19.44 -9.05
C ARG A 24 -9.05 18.92 -7.76
N ARG A 25 -8.83 17.65 -7.42
CA ARG A 25 -9.39 16.98 -6.22
C ARG A 25 -8.43 16.96 -5.04
N VAL A 26 -7.13 16.93 -5.31
CA VAL A 26 -6.08 16.85 -4.28
C VAL A 26 -5.01 17.92 -4.51
N PRO A 27 -4.84 18.87 -3.58
CA PRO A 27 -3.84 19.92 -3.70
C PRO A 27 -2.41 19.38 -3.61
N GLY A 28 -1.43 20.19 -4.04
CA GLY A 28 -0.02 19.84 -3.96
C GLY A 28 0.59 19.29 -5.24
N TYR A 29 -0.16 19.28 -6.35
CA TYR A 29 0.40 18.90 -7.65
C TYR A 29 1.51 19.86 -8.07
N ALA A 30 2.70 19.31 -8.32
CA ALA A 30 3.92 20.06 -8.67
C ALA A 30 4.20 20.07 -10.18
N GLY A 31 3.42 19.31 -10.96
CA GLY A 31 3.59 19.18 -12.40
C GLY A 31 4.29 17.89 -12.82
N ARG A 32 4.56 17.81 -14.13
CA ARG A 32 5.28 16.70 -14.76
C ARG A 32 6.74 17.06 -15.01
N LEU A 33 7.64 16.12 -14.72
CA LEU A 33 9.04 16.15 -15.15
C LEU A 33 9.34 14.87 -15.93
N GLY A 34 9.68 15.01 -17.21
CA GLY A 34 9.87 13.85 -18.09
C GLY A 34 8.58 13.02 -18.24
N SER A 35 8.65 11.75 -17.88
CA SER A 35 7.54 10.78 -17.90
C SER A 35 6.92 10.53 -16.52
N ALA A 36 7.14 11.43 -15.56
CA ALA A 36 6.67 11.28 -14.18
C ALA A 36 5.97 12.54 -13.66
N TRP A 37 4.93 12.35 -12.85
CA TRP A 37 4.08 13.40 -12.28
C TRP A 37 4.29 13.45 -10.77
N TYR A 38 4.34 14.66 -10.21
CA TYR A 38 4.77 14.86 -8.83
C TYR A 38 3.73 15.58 -7.99
N TRP A 39 3.61 15.14 -6.73
CA TRP A 39 2.86 15.84 -5.69
C TRP A 39 3.76 16.11 -4.48
N HIS A 40 3.60 17.30 -3.90
CA HIS A 40 4.11 17.67 -2.59
C HIS A 40 2.97 17.66 -1.60
N LEU A 41 3.01 16.72 -0.66
CA LEU A 41 2.04 16.61 0.41
C LEU A 41 2.62 17.18 1.72
N ALA A 42 1.76 17.32 2.73
CA ALA A 42 2.18 17.72 4.06
C ALA A 42 3.25 16.76 4.65
N GLY A 43 3.98 17.23 5.66
CA GLY A 43 5.00 16.40 6.32
C GLY A 43 6.26 16.13 5.48
N GLY A 44 6.46 16.85 4.37
CA GLY A 44 7.61 16.68 3.49
C GLY A 44 7.54 15.41 2.63
N VAL A 45 6.34 14.89 2.41
CA VAL A 45 6.10 13.73 1.56
C VAL A 45 6.09 14.16 0.09
N VAL A 46 6.87 13.45 -0.72
CA VAL A 46 6.90 13.60 -2.18
C VAL A 46 6.33 12.33 -2.79
N VAL A 47 5.31 12.51 -3.62
CA VAL A 47 4.70 11.42 -4.38
C VAL A 47 5.12 11.54 -5.84
N ARG A 48 5.50 10.42 -6.43
CA ARG A 48 5.81 10.30 -7.86
C ARG A 48 4.86 9.28 -8.48
N PHE A 49 4.21 9.67 -9.56
CA PHE A 49 3.53 8.76 -10.49
C PHE A 49 4.34 8.60 -11.77
N TRP A 50 4.30 7.43 -12.38
CA TRP A 50 4.89 7.18 -13.70
C TRP A 50 4.09 6.10 -14.43
N LEU A 51 4.29 6.02 -15.75
CA LEU A 51 3.71 4.96 -16.56
C LEU A 51 4.65 3.76 -16.61
N ASP A 52 4.08 2.57 -16.52
CA ASP A 52 4.73 1.29 -16.76
C ASP A 52 3.77 0.36 -17.53
N TYR A 53 4.13 -0.91 -17.68
CA TYR A 53 3.29 -1.93 -18.27
C TYR A 53 3.41 -3.26 -17.54
N THR A 54 2.33 -4.04 -17.51
CA THR A 54 2.36 -5.44 -17.09
C THR A 54 2.32 -6.33 -18.32
N VAL A 55 3.19 -7.35 -18.34
CA VAL A 55 3.18 -8.39 -19.38
C VAL A 55 2.20 -9.48 -18.95
N THR A 56 0.94 -9.33 -19.36
CA THR A 56 -0.06 -10.41 -19.35
C THR A 56 -0.33 -10.86 -20.80
N GLU A 57 -1.21 -11.86 -21.00
CA GLU A 57 -1.61 -12.31 -22.37
C GLU A 57 -2.12 -11.14 -23.24
N GLU A 58 -2.72 -10.14 -22.59
CA GLU A 58 -3.01 -8.83 -23.15
C GLU A 58 -2.02 -7.81 -22.52
N ARG A 59 -1.47 -6.86 -23.28
CA ARG A 59 -0.62 -5.81 -22.70
C ARG A 59 -1.49 -4.77 -21.99
N TRP A 60 -1.28 -4.57 -20.70
CA TRP A 60 -1.90 -3.49 -19.93
C TRP A 60 -0.83 -2.45 -19.56
N ASP A 61 -1.05 -1.19 -19.93
CA ASP A 61 -0.26 -0.12 -19.33
C ASP A 61 -0.78 0.14 -17.89
N VAL A 62 0.09 0.66 -17.03
CA VAL A 62 -0.21 0.88 -15.60
C VAL A 62 0.33 2.24 -15.20
N ILE A 63 -0.42 2.96 -14.37
CA ILE A 63 0.10 4.10 -13.63
C ILE A 63 0.63 3.57 -12.31
N CYS A 64 1.95 3.56 -12.17
CA CYS A 64 2.61 3.25 -10.91
C CYS A 64 2.76 4.53 -10.08
N ALA A 65 2.76 4.37 -8.76
CA ALA A 65 2.91 5.45 -7.81
C ALA A 65 3.82 5.04 -6.65
N GLU A 66 4.60 6.00 -6.15
CA GLU A 66 5.35 5.83 -4.92
C GLU A 66 5.31 7.10 -4.08
N ALA A 67 5.22 6.92 -2.76
CA ALA A 67 5.31 7.98 -1.79
C ALA A 67 6.63 7.84 -1.02
N SER A 68 7.34 8.96 -0.88
CA SER A 68 8.62 9.03 -0.21
C SER A 68 8.73 10.22 0.72
N SER A 69 9.61 10.14 1.71
CA SER A 69 10.00 11.28 2.54
C SER A 69 11.52 11.27 2.76
N ALA A 70 12.08 12.44 3.07
CA ALA A 70 13.52 12.56 3.35
C ALA A 70 14.01 11.68 4.52
N ARG A 71 13.12 11.28 5.44
CA ARG A 71 13.46 10.49 6.63
C ARG A 71 13.40 8.98 6.41
N VAL A 72 12.43 8.52 5.63
CA VAL A 72 12.10 7.08 5.52
C VAL A 72 12.46 6.52 4.14
N GLY A 73 12.72 7.38 3.15
CA GLY A 73 12.77 6.94 1.76
C GLY A 73 11.37 6.59 1.27
N ILE A 74 11.25 5.57 0.40
CA ILE A 74 9.96 5.11 -0.12
C ILE A 74 9.24 4.31 0.97
N PHE A 75 8.02 4.70 1.32
CA PHE A 75 7.23 4.05 2.37
C PHE A 75 5.87 3.54 1.91
N ASN A 76 5.43 3.91 0.69
CA ASN A 76 4.20 3.38 0.12
C ASN A 76 4.30 3.34 -1.41
N ARG A 77 3.65 2.34 -2.01
CA ARG A 77 3.51 2.18 -3.47
C ARG A 77 2.09 1.76 -3.80
N ALA A 78 1.64 2.16 -4.98
CA ALA A 78 0.35 1.76 -5.53
C ALA A 78 0.44 1.66 -7.05
N ASP A 79 -0.34 0.75 -7.63
CA ASP A 79 -0.43 0.55 -9.07
C ASP A 79 -1.89 0.69 -9.49
N PHE A 80 -2.14 1.48 -10.53
CA PHE A 80 -3.47 1.79 -11.03
C PHE A 80 -3.58 1.36 -12.50
N PRO A 81 -4.54 0.49 -12.86
CA PRO A 81 -4.71 0.05 -14.24
C PRO A 81 -4.94 1.22 -15.20
N PHE A 82 -4.18 1.31 -16.30
CA PHE A 82 -4.25 2.45 -17.24
C PHE A 82 -4.20 1.97 -18.70
N ALA A 83 -5.27 2.12 -19.46
CA ALA A 83 -5.31 1.64 -20.85
C ALA A 83 -5.28 2.79 -21.86
N ALA A 84 -4.09 3.22 -22.30
CA ALA A 84 -3.95 4.30 -23.28
C ALA A 84 -4.49 3.93 -24.68
N TYR A 85 -4.16 2.74 -25.17
CA TYR A 85 -4.48 2.33 -26.55
C TYR A 85 -5.97 2.00 -26.77
N GLY A 86 -6.71 1.62 -25.72
CA GLY A 86 -8.14 1.33 -25.84
C GLY A 86 -9.03 2.58 -25.93
N THR A 87 -8.53 3.75 -25.51
CA THR A 87 -9.36 4.95 -25.28
C THR A 87 -9.36 5.96 -26.43
N LEU A 88 -8.43 5.84 -27.38
CA LEU A 88 -8.35 6.77 -28.51
C LEU A 88 -9.14 6.23 -29.71
N LEU A 89 -10.03 7.08 -30.24
CA LEU A 89 -10.84 6.79 -31.44
C LEU A 89 -9.99 6.41 -32.67
N THR A 90 -8.73 6.83 -32.69
CA THR A 90 -7.75 6.60 -33.77
C THR A 90 -6.79 5.44 -33.49
N SER A 91 -6.86 4.83 -32.30
CA SER A 91 -6.09 3.61 -32.04
C SER A 91 -6.75 2.43 -32.74
N PRO A 92 -5.98 1.55 -33.41
CA PRO A 92 -6.54 0.37 -34.05
C PRO A 92 -7.32 -0.46 -33.01
N PRO A 93 -8.57 -0.85 -33.27
CA PRO A 93 -9.37 -1.65 -32.34
C PRO A 93 -8.94 -3.11 -32.47
N TYR A 94 -7.77 -3.49 -31.97
CA TYR A 94 -7.30 -4.86 -32.07
C TYR A 94 -6.68 -5.35 -30.77
N ILE A 95 -7.54 -5.82 -29.86
CA ILE A 95 -7.35 -7.13 -29.25
C ILE A 95 -8.58 -7.91 -29.68
N HIS A 96 -8.39 -8.93 -30.51
CA HIS A 96 -9.45 -9.87 -30.84
C HIS A 96 -9.83 -10.59 -29.54
N ASP A 97 -10.99 -10.26 -28.96
CA ASP A 97 -11.79 -11.35 -28.40
C ASP A 97 -12.09 -12.28 -29.58
N LEU A 98 -11.75 -13.56 -29.44
CA LEU A 98 -12.06 -14.61 -30.40
C LEU A 98 -13.55 -14.66 -30.79
N GLN A 99 -14.43 -13.91 -30.12
CA GLN A 99 -15.89 -13.90 -30.30
C GLN A 99 -16.50 -12.55 -30.73
N GLY A 100 -15.73 -11.48 -30.92
CA GLY A 100 -16.17 -10.29 -31.68
C GLY A 100 -17.32 -9.44 -31.11
N ALA A 101 -17.57 -9.46 -29.81
CA ALA A 101 -18.61 -8.60 -29.19
C ALA A 101 -18.05 -7.26 -28.69
N ALA A 102 -18.63 -6.15 -29.14
CA ALA A 102 -18.21 -4.78 -28.84
C ALA A 102 -18.61 -4.31 -27.42
N GLU A 103 -18.11 -4.96 -26.37
CA GLU A 103 -18.32 -4.56 -24.95
C GLU A 103 -17.29 -3.55 -24.42
N TRP A 104 -16.18 -3.34 -25.13
CA TRP A 104 -14.97 -2.70 -24.58
C TRP A 104 -15.06 -1.18 -24.36
N ALA A 105 -15.72 -0.43 -25.27
CA ALA A 105 -15.70 1.04 -25.22
C ALA A 105 -16.30 1.61 -23.92
N ASN A 106 -17.39 1.01 -23.43
CA ASN A 106 -18.01 1.45 -22.17
C ASN A 106 -17.16 1.08 -20.96
N ARG A 107 -16.56 -0.13 -20.93
CA ARG A 107 -15.75 -0.61 -19.81
C ARG A 107 -14.50 0.25 -19.57
N LEU A 108 -13.91 0.81 -20.63
CA LEU A 108 -12.74 1.68 -20.58
C LEU A 108 -13.01 3.06 -19.95
N TYR A 109 -14.13 3.72 -20.28
CA TYR A 109 -14.50 5.00 -19.65
C TYR A 109 -14.82 4.87 -18.17
N PHE A 110 -15.50 3.79 -17.77
CA PHE A 110 -15.72 3.49 -16.35
C PHE A 110 -14.40 3.29 -15.61
N ASN A 111 -13.43 2.61 -16.24
CA ASN A 111 -12.13 2.35 -15.64
C ASN A 111 -11.33 3.64 -15.35
N MET A 112 -11.38 4.65 -16.22
CA MET A 112 -10.71 5.94 -15.98
C MET A 112 -11.32 6.74 -14.83
N GLY A 113 -12.65 6.75 -14.71
CA GLY A 113 -13.34 7.38 -13.58
C GLY A 113 -12.95 6.74 -12.25
N HIS A 114 -12.90 5.40 -12.21
CA HIS A 114 -12.42 4.64 -11.06
C HIS A 114 -10.95 4.93 -10.74
N LEU A 115 -10.08 4.94 -11.75
CA LEU A 115 -8.66 5.30 -11.58
C LEU A 115 -8.50 6.67 -10.91
N ILE A 116 -9.18 7.70 -11.43
CA ILE A 116 -9.09 9.06 -10.87
C ILE A 116 -9.57 9.08 -9.41
N VAL A 117 -10.66 8.36 -9.10
CA VAL A 117 -11.19 8.26 -7.74
C VAL A 117 -10.21 7.54 -6.81
N GLU A 118 -9.69 6.38 -7.20
CA GLU A 118 -8.78 5.58 -6.40
C GLU A 118 -7.44 6.30 -6.18
N ALA A 119 -6.86 6.88 -7.22
CA ALA A 119 -5.61 7.64 -7.10
C ALA A 119 -5.78 8.88 -6.22
N ALA A 120 -6.91 9.59 -6.33
CA ALA A 120 -7.22 10.71 -5.44
C ALA A 120 -7.42 10.27 -3.99
N GLN A 121 -8.13 9.16 -3.75
CA GLN A 121 -8.33 8.60 -2.41
C GLN A 121 -7.01 8.14 -1.77
N TRP A 122 -6.12 7.53 -2.55
CA TRP A 122 -4.80 7.14 -2.09
C TRP A 122 -3.98 8.37 -1.67
N LEU A 123 -3.94 9.43 -2.50
CA LEU A 123 -3.26 10.68 -2.15
C LEU A 123 -3.87 11.35 -0.90
N GLN A 124 -5.20 11.36 -0.75
CA GLN A 124 -5.87 11.90 0.43
C GLN A 124 -5.54 11.10 1.69
N THR A 125 -5.41 9.78 1.57
CA THR A 125 -5.01 8.90 2.68
C THR A 125 -3.57 9.19 3.11
N LEU A 126 -2.65 9.39 2.17
CA LEU A 126 -1.27 9.81 2.45
C LEU A 126 -1.23 11.19 3.13
N GLN A 127 -2.05 12.13 2.67
CA GLN A 127 -2.14 13.46 3.26
C GLN A 127 -2.69 13.41 4.70
N ALA A 128 -3.72 12.59 4.96
CA ALA A 128 -4.26 12.38 6.29
C ALA A 128 -3.24 11.72 7.24
N ALA A 129 -2.50 10.72 6.75
CA ALA A 129 -1.41 10.08 7.51
C ALA A 129 -0.29 11.08 7.85
N ALA A 130 0.00 12.05 6.98
CA ALA A 130 1.01 13.07 7.23
C ALA A 130 0.56 14.19 8.18
N ILE A 131 -0.73 14.52 8.22
CA ILE A 131 -1.31 15.57 9.09
C ILE A 131 -1.57 15.06 10.51
N SER A 132 -1.70 13.74 10.70
CA SER A 132 -1.76 13.11 12.03
C SER A 132 -0.41 12.46 12.38
N PRO A 133 0.56 13.20 12.95
CA PRO A 133 1.88 12.66 13.31
C PRO A 133 1.83 11.62 14.43
N GLN A 134 0.65 11.24 14.92
CA GLN A 134 0.47 10.12 15.86
C GLN A 134 0.59 8.75 15.18
N ILE A 135 0.63 8.70 13.85
CA ILE A 135 1.07 7.52 13.12
C ILE A 135 2.53 7.77 12.77
N ASN A 136 3.42 7.46 13.72
CA ASN A 136 4.79 7.12 13.35
C ASN A 136 4.70 6.17 12.15
N PRO A 137 5.54 6.32 11.10
CA PRO A 137 5.69 5.22 10.16
C PRO A 137 5.89 3.95 10.99
N PRO A 138 5.34 2.77 10.62
CA PRO A 138 5.90 1.56 11.16
C PRO A 138 7.35 1.59 10.71
N ALA A 139 8.22 2.08 11.60
CA ALA A 139 9.59 1.64 11.68
C ALA A 139 9.45 0.13 11.52
N SER A 140 9.95 -0.40 10.40
CA SER A 140 10.34 -1.80 10.21
C SER A 140 9.59 -2.77 11.14
N PHE A 141 8.63 -3.54 10.61
CA PHE A 141 7.88 -4.62 11.30
C PHE A 141 8.49 -4.96 12.66
N PRO A 142 7.75 -4.79 13.77
CA PRO A 142 8.34 -4.76 15.11
C PRO A 142 9.26 -5.96 15.31
N TYR A 143 10.56 -5.70 15.43
CA TYR A 143 11.55 -6.72 15.75
C TYR A 143 11.18 -7.30 17.11
N LEU A 144 10.77 -8.57 17.13
CA LEU A 144 10.45 -9.26 18.37
C LEU A 144 11.75 -9.49 19.14
N SER A 145 11.88 -8.85 20.30
CA SER A 145 12.95 -9.14 21.24
C SER A 145 12.93 -10.62 21.65
N ALA A 146 14.06 -11.14 22.14
CA ALA A 146 14.16 -12.54 22.59
C ALA A 146 13.06 -12.91 23.62
N LEU A 147 12.72 -11.99 24.52
CA LEU A 147 11.66 -12.17 25.52
C LEU A 147 10.26 -12.19 24.88
N GLU A 148 10.00 -11.30 23.92
CA GLU A 148 8.72 -11.27 23.20
C GLU A 148 8.51 -12.55 22.37
N ARG A 149 9.56 -13.06 21.73
CA ARG A 149 9.51 -14.36 21.04
C ARG A 149 9.20 -15.51 21.99
N GLU A 150 9.82 -15.51 23.17
CA GLU A 150 9.56 -16.54 24.18
C GLU A 150 8.13 -16.47 24.70
N ILE A 151 7.58 -15.27 24.88
CA ILE A 151 6.18 -15.06 25.23
C ILE A 151 5.26 -15.62 24.15
N ILE A 152 5.49 -15.29 22.87
CA ILE A 152 4.62 -15.78 21.79
C ILE A 152 4.77 -17.29 21.60
N ARG A 153 5.99 -17.84 21.71
CA ARG A 153 6.22 -19.28 21.70
C ARG A 153 5.38 -19.98 22.76
N TYR A 154 5.46 -19.50 24.02
CA TYR A 154 4.66 -20.02 25.11
C TYR A 154 3.16 -19.90 24.83
N VAL A 155 2.69 -18.79 24.26
CA VAL A 155 1.27 -18.62 23.92
C VAL A 155 0.81 -19.62 22.85
N LEU A 156 1.65 -19.88 21.84
CA LEU A 156 1.34 -20.80 20.76
C LEU A 156 1.37 -22.26 21.22
N GLU A 157 2.37 -22.64 22.01
CA GLU A 157 2.59 -24.02 22.47
C GLU A 157 1.66 -24.38 23.65
N GLU A 158 1.55 -23.51 24.66
CA GLU A 158 0.94 -23.83 25.96
C GLU A 158 -0.45 -23.22 26.16
N MET A 159 -0.85 -22.28 25.29
CA MET A 159 -2.11 -21.53 25.43
C MET A 159 -2.99 -21.57 24.18
N ASP A 160 -2.66 -22.42 23.20
CA ASP A 160 -3.42 -22.58 21.95
C ASP A 160 -3.66 -21.22 21.24
N GLY A 161 -2.64 -20.37 21.24
CA GLY A 161 -2.68 -19.04 20.64
C GLY A 161 -3.49 -17.99 21.44
N ARG A 162 -4.01 -18.31 22.63
CA ARG A 162 -4.76 -17.36 23.47
C ARG A 162 -3.84 -16.46 24.25
N PHE A 163 -3.90 -15.15 24.00
CA PHE A 163 -3.05 -14.18 24.67
C PHE A 163 -3.68 -13.71 26.00
N ASN A 164 -3.56 -14.52 27.05
CA ASN A 164 -4.11 -14.21 28.38
C ASN A 164 -3.08 -13.53 29.28
N LEU A 165 -3.29 -12.23 29.53
CA LEU A 165 -2.43 -11.39 30.37
C LEU A 165 -2.22 -11.91 31.80
N VAL A 166 -3.25 -12.50 32.41
CA VAL A 166 -3.17 -13.00 33.79
C VAL A 166 -2.21 -14.18 33.87
N ARG A 167 -2.35 -15.12 32.93
CA ARG A 167 -1.50 -16.32 32.86
C ARG A 167 -0.08 -15.98 32.43
N LEU A 168 0.08 -15.08 31.45
CA LEU A 168 1.40 -14.61 31.02
C LEU A 168 2.16 -13.87 32.13
N ARG A 169 1.46 -13.07 32.94
CA ARG A 169 2.07 -12.44 34.12
C ARG A 169 2.54 -13.45 35.15
N GLN A 170 1.82 -14.54 35.36
CA GLN A 170 2.21 -15.59 36.31
C GLN A 170 3.49 -16.31 35.85
N VAL A 171 3.56 -16.64 34.56
CA VAL A 171 4.68 -17.41 33.98
C VAL A 171 5.92 -16.56 33.81
N PHE A 172 5.79 -15.33 33.32
CA PHE A 172 6.90 -14.41 33.07
C PHE A 172 7.12 -13.40 34.21
N ASN A 173 6.67 -13.75 35.43
CA ASN A 173 6.84 -12.90 36.60
C ASN A 173 8.33 -12.58 36.84
N GLY A 174 8.63 -11.33 37.20
CA GLY A 174 10.01 -10.85 37.38
C GLY A 174 10.81 -10.61 36.09
N ARG A 175 10.36 -11.13 34.94
CA ARG A 175 11.01 -10.92 33.63
C ARG A 175 10.33 -9.82 32.81
N ILE A 176 9.02 -9.64 32.98
CA ILE A 176 8.27 -8.54 32.41
C ILE A 176 7.32 -7.93 33.44
N SER A 177 7.25 -6.60 33.48
CA SER A 177 6.30 -5.92 34.36
C SER A 177 4.88 -6.02 33.80
N SER A 178 3.87 -6.01 34.70
CA SER A 178 2.46 -6.03 34.30
C SER A 178 2.10 -4.88 33.36
N ARG A 179 2.69 -3.70 33.60
CA ARG A 179 2.47 -2.49 32.79
C ARG A 179 3.03 -2.67 31.38
N ARG A 180 4.26 -3.21 31.25
CA ARG A 180 4.88 -3.46 29.94
C ARG A 180 4.12 -4.54 29.17
N LEU A 181 3.68 -5.61 29.84
CA LEU A 181 2.89 -6.67 29.21
C LEU A 181 1.53 -6.16 28.70
N GLN A 182 0.85 -5.29 29.45
CA GLN A 182 -0.38 -4.62 28.99
C GLN A 182 -0.11 -3.68 27.81
N GLN A 183 1.00 -2.95 27.85
CA GLN A 183 1.39 -2.07 26.76
C GLN A 183 1.66 -2.86 25.47
N LEU A 184 2.42 -3.96 25.55
CA LEU A 184 2.65 -4.86 24.42
C LEU A 184 1.35 -5.40 23.82
N ALA A 185 0.41 -5.81 24.68
CA ALA A 185 -0.89 -6.27 24.20
C ALA A 185 -1.63 -5.19 23.41
N ARG A 186 -1.64 -3.95 23.90
CA ARG A 186 -2.28 -2.82 23.20
C ARG A 186 -1.58 -2.46 21.90
N GLU A 187 -0.25 -2.44 21.91
CA GLU A 187 0.59 -2.18 20.73
C GLU A 187 0.31 -3.24 19.65
N TRP A 188 0.35 -4.54 20.01
CA TRP A 188 0.08 -5.61 19.07
C TRP A 188 -1.40 -5.70 18.63
N GLU A 189 -2.36 -5.31 19.48
CA GLU A 189 -3.75 -5.12 19.06
C GLU A 189 -3.87 -4.02 18.00
N SER A 190 -3.22 -2.88 18.21
CA SER A 190 -3.27 -1.74 17.27
C SER A 190 -2.60 -2.05 15.92
N LEU A 191 -1.65 -2.99 15.92
CA LEU A 191 -0.94 -3.45 14.73
C LEU A 191 -1.61 -4.67 14.06
N GLY A 192 -2.73 -5.18 14.57
CA GLY A 192 -3.40 -6.38 14.04
C GLY A 192 -2.64 -7.69 14.28
N LEU A 193 -1.62 -7.67 15.14
CA LEU A 193 -0.84 -8.84 15.57
C LEU A 193 -1.58 -9.67 16.63
N LEU A 194 -2.49 -9.02 17.37
CA LEU A 194 -3.48 -9.66 18.24
C LEU A 194 -4.91 -9.29 17.82
N THR A 195 -5.84 -10.22 18.00
CA THR A 195 -7.27 -9.89 17.91
C THR A 195 -7.72 -9.04 19.11
N PRO A 196 -8.82 -8.28 18.99
CA PRO A 196 -9.50 -7.69 20.15
C PRO A 196 -9.87 -8.76 21.20
N PRO A 197 -10.19 -8.35 22.45
CA PRO A 197 -10.58 -9.28 23.50
C PRO A 197 -11.78 -10.15 23.07
N PRO A 198 -11.71 -11.49 23.23
CA PRO A 198 -10.61 -12.26 23.80
C PRO A 198 -9.41 -12.38 22.85
N ARG A 199 -8.25 -11.89 23.30
CA ARG A 199 -7.04 -11.75 22.48
C ARG A 199 -6.52 -13.09 21.99
N ARG A 200 -6.24 -13.18 20.69
CA ARG A 200 -5.58 -14.31 20.03
C ARG A 200 -4.43 -13.84 19.15
N VAL A 201 -3.38 -14.65 19.10
CA VAL A 201 -2.25 -14.46 18.19
C VAL A 201 -2.70 -14.65 16.75
N THR A 202 -2.51 -13.65 15.90
CA THR A 202 -2.86 -13.72 14.48
C THR A 202 -1.76 -14.39 13.66
N TYR A 203 -2.07 -14.75 12.42
CA TYR A 203 -1.07 -15.31 11.49
C TYR A 203 0.11 -14.35 11.25
N ALA A 204 -0.13 -13.03 11.26
CA ALA A 204 0.92 -12.03 11.10
C ALA A 204 1.98 -12.11 12.21
N LEU A 205 1.55 -12.30 13.47
CA LEU A 205 2.48 -12.44 14.60
C LEU A 205 3.20 -13.80 14.60
N ARG A 206 2.61 -14.84 14.00
CA ARG A 206 3.28 -16.13 13.79
C ARG A 206 4.37 -16.02 12.73
N ALA A 207 4.08 -15.37 11.60
CA ALA A 207 5.06 -15.16 10.54
C ALA A 207 6.28 -14.37 11.04
N LEU A 208 6.06 -13.34 11.88
CA LEU A 208 7.15 -12.57 12.51
C LEU A 208 8.05 -13.40 13.46
N MET A 209 7.54 -14.52 13.98
CA MET A 209 8.37 -15.45 14.75
C MET A 209 9.25 -16.34 13.87
N GLU A 210 8.82 -16.61 12.64
CA GLU A 210 9.45 -17.55 11.71
C GLU A 210 10.49 -16.87 10.80
N GLU A 211 10.34 -15.58 10.49
CA GLU A 211 11.21 -14.82 9.56
C GLU A 211 12.66 -14.59 10.06
N GLU A 212 13.02 -14.99 11.27
CA GLU A 212 14.39 -14.89 11.81
C GLU A 212 14.91 -16.20 12.42
N GLY A 213 14.40 -17.34 11.94
CA GLY A 213 14.95 -18.68 12.20
C GLY A 213 15.99 -19.10 11.18
#